data_AF-A0A537S7B2-F1
#
_entry.id   AF-A0A537S7B2-F1
#
_cell.length_a   1.000
_cell.length_b   1.000
_cell.length_c   1.000
_cell.angle_alpha   90.00
_cell.angle_beta   90.00
_cell.angle_gamma   90.00
#
_symmetry.space_group_name_H-M   'P 1'
#
loop_
_entity.id
_entity.type
_entity.pdbx_description
1 polymer ?
#
loop_
_entity_poly.entity_id
_entity_poly.type
_entity_poly.pdbx_seq_one_letter_code
_entity_poly.pdbx_strand_id
1 'polypeptide(L)'
;MARLELVKAASPATSQPVADLLAAERKKDLLRFLTCGSVDDGKSTLIGRLLYDSKLVYDDQLAGLASDSKRTGTAGGDLDFALLIDGLQAEREQGITIDVAYRYFSTPKRKFIVADTPGHEQYTRNMATGASTCDFAVLLVDARQGILAQTRRHACIVSLLGIRKLALAVNKMDLVGFARERFETIAQEFVAFGRRLGFEDVVAIPLSALRGDNVIAPGANMHWYRGPTLMGHLETVDVTSAGGDLGFRMPVQWVNRAEYFRGYAGMIAGGTVRAGDDIAVLPSGRRSRVERIVTYDGDLDAAATGDAVTLTLADEIDVSRGNVLAAAGSDVAVSDQIAAHVVWMAEEPLLPGRAYVLKSGAQATIATITELKHKINVDTLEHQAGKTLELNEVGFCNLSLSQPLVFDPYKRSRAMGGFILIDRFSDATLGAGMVEFGLRRATNIKWQAMEVGKDVRAGLKGQTPCVLWLTGLSGAGKSTVANLVEKQLAERGRHTYVLDGDNVRHGLNKDLGFTDADRVENVRRVAETARLLVDAGLIVIVSLISPFRSERRMARELFEAGEFIEVFVDTPLEVCEARDPKGLYKKARAGMIKNFTGIDSDYEPPDAAELRLRAGVGSPEALARDLIGELERRKFI
;
A
#
# COMPACT_ATOMS: atom_id res chain seq x y z
N MET A 1 -53.35 55.23 -6.32
CA MET A 1 -52.47 56.38 -6.04
C MET A 1 -51.49 55.99 -4.96
N ALA A 2 -50.21 55.87 -5.30
CA ALA A 2 -49.04 56.20 -4.45
C ALA A 2 -47.80 55.61 -5.14
N ARG A 3 -47.04 56.49 -5.78
CA ARG A 3 -45.69 56.31 -6.31
C ARG A 3 -44.74 56.03 -5.13
N LEU A 4 -43.88 55.03 -5.22
CA LEU A 4 -42.61 55.02 -4.48
C LEU A 4 -41.49 54.92 -5.51
N GLU A 5 -40.63 55.94 -5.48
CA GLU A 5 -39.51 56.14 -6.40
C GLU A 5 -38.39 55.13 -6.16
N LEU A 6 -37.85 54.59 -7.25
CA LEU A 6 -36.59 53.86 -7.27
C LEU A 6 -35.44 54.80 -6.89
N VAL A 7 -34.80 54.52 -5.76
CA VAL A 7 -33.43 54.97 -5.49
C VAL A 7 -32.51 54.21 -6.46
N LYS A 8 -31.90 54.92 -7.40
CA LYS A 8 -30.84 54.41 -8.27
C LYS A 8 -29.70 53.88 -7.40
N ALA A 9 -29.52 52.56 -7.38
CA ALA A 9 -28.29 51.94 -6.91
C ALA A 9 -27.13 52.39 -7.80
N ALA A 10 -26.06 52.84 -7.17
CA ALA A 10 -24.82 53.21 -7.83
C ALA A 10 -24.22 52.03 -8.61
N SER A 11 -23.55 52.36 -9.71
CA SER A 11 -22.83 51.48 -10.64
C SER A 11 -21.97 50.40 -9.95
N PRO A 12 -21.89 49.16 -10.49
CA PRO A 12 -20.99 48.13 -10.00
C PRO A 12 -19.60 48.34 -10.62
N ALA A 13 -18.73 49.10 -9.95
CA ALA A 13 -17.35 49.33 -10.41
C ALA A 13 -16.28 48.78 -9.46
N THR A 14 -16.63 47.95 -8.48
CA THR A 14 -15.70 47.51 -7.43
C THR A 14 -15.61 45.99 -7.22
N SER A 15 -16.27 45.16 -8.05
CA SER A 15 -16.21 43.69 -7.92
C SER A 15 -15.10 43.01 -8.75
N GLN A 16 -14.57 43.67 -9.78
CA GLN A 16 -13.47 43.15 -10.60
C GLN A 16 -12.15 42.93 -9.85
N PRO A 17 -11.68 43.82 -8.96
CA PRO A 17 -10.39 43.63 -8.28
C PRO A 17 -10.34 42.38 -7.40
N VAL A 18 -11.46 42.03 -6.75
CA VAL A 18 -11.55 40.87 -5.85
C VAL A 18 -11.67 39.58 -6.66
N ALA A 19 -12.44 39.58 -7.76
CA ALA A 19 -12.52 38.44 -8.67
C ALA A 19 -11.17 38.17 -9.36
N ASP A 20 -10.46 39.23 -9.77
CA ASP A 20 -9.13 39.13 -10.38
C ASP A 20 -8.07 38.68 -9.36
N LEU A 21 -8.15 39.15 -8.12
CA LEU A 21 -7.31 38.66 -7.01
C LEU A 21 -7.56 37.18 -6.71
N LEU A 22 -8.83 36.75 -6.67
CA LEU A 22 -9.22 35.35 -6.45
C LEU A 22 -8.83 34.46 -7.65
N ALA A 23 -8.90 34.98 -8.87
CA ALA A 23 -8.46 34.30 -10.08
C ALA A 23 -6.92 34.20 -10.15
N ALA A 24 -6.20 35.25 -9.75
CA ALA A 24 -4.75 35.24 -9.62
C ALA A 24 -4.28 34.29 -8.51
N GLU A 25 -4.99 34.26 -7.37
CA GLU A 25 -4.84 33.28 -6.30
C GLU A 25 -5.04 31.83 -6.79
N ARG A 26 -6.05 31.59 -7.64
CA ARG A 26 -6.33 30.26 -8.23
C ARG A 26 -5.27 29.81 -9.23
N LYS A 27 -4.55 30.75 -9.89
CA LYS A 27 -3.49 30.46 -10.86
C LYS A 27 -2.09 30.26 -10.24
N LYS A 28 -1.91 30.50 -8.94
CA LYS A 28 -0.61 30.27 -8.28
C LYS A 28 -0.29 28.77 -8.27
N ASP A 29 0.91 28.44 -8.71
CA ASP A 29 1.44 27.08 -8.67
C ASP A 29 1.53 26.56 -7.21
N LEU A 30 1.36 25.26 -7.02
CA LEU A 30 1.31 24.60 -5.72
C LEU A 30 2.48 23.62 -5.58
N LEU A 31 3.34 23.87 -4.60
CA LEU A 31 4.40 22.94 -4.22
C LEU A 31 4.01 22.14 -2.97
N ARG A 32 3.99 20.81 -3.08
CA ARG A 32 3.94 19.92 -1.91
C ARG A 32 5.35 19.43 -1.62
N PHE A 33 5.85 19.68 -0.41
CA PHE A 33 7.16 19.18 -0.01
C PHE A 33 7.16 18.60 1.40
N LEU A 34 8.05 17.65 1.64
CA LEU A 34 8.29 17.12 2.98
C LEU A 34 9.58 17.67 3.58
N THR A 35 9.64 17.73 4.91
CA THR A 35 10.87 17.94 5.67
C THR A 35 11.30 16.63 6.30
N CYS A 36 12.55 16.23 6.06
CA CYS A 36 13.14 15.01 6.63
C CYS A 36 14.58 15.29 7.10
N GLY A 37 15.13 14.41 7.93
CA GLY A 37 16.41 14.64 8.61
C GLY A 37 16.48 13.88 9.92
N SER A 38 17.67 13.74 10.50
CA SER A 38 17.91 13.09 11.79
C SER A 38 17.11 13.75 12.91
N VAL A 39 17.00 13.03 14.04
CA VAL A 39 16.61 13.65 15.31
C VAL A 39 17.57 14.81 15.61
N ASP A 40 17.04 15.92 16.12
CA ASP A 40 17.76 17.17 16.41
C ASP A 40 18.32 17.97 15.23
N ASP A 41 18.10 17.59 13.97
CA ASP A 41 18.57 18.41 12.82
C ASP A 41 17.85 19.78 12.69
N GLY A 42 16.83 20.04 13.52
CA GLY A 42 16.11 21.31 13.58
C GLY A 42 14.97 21.44 12.57
N LYS A 43 14.29 20.33 12.24
CA LYS A 43 13.15 20.29 11.31
C LYS A 43 12.00 21.20 11.76
N SER A 44 11.48 20.98 12.98
CA SER A 44 10.39 21.77 13.55
C SER A 44 10.79 23.25 13.68
N THR A 45 12.03 23.55 14.09
CA THR A 45 12.55 24.92 14.15
C THR A 45 12.54 25.59 12.78
N LEU A 46 12.96 24.89 11.72
CA LEU A 46 12.99 25.44 10.36
C LEU A 46 11.57 25.73 9.84
N ILE A 47 10.64 24.81 10.00
CA ILE A 47 9.26 25.01 9.54
C ILE A 47 8.60 26.13 10.37
N GLY A 48 8.82 26.16 11.70
CA GLY A 48 8.30 27.20 12.57
C GLY A 48 8.83 28.58 12.16
N ARG A 49 10.12 28.64 11.80
CA ARG A 49 10.73 29.86 11.26
C ARG A 49 10.13 30.27 9.92
N LEU A 50 9.91 29.33 9.00
CA LEU A 50 9.26 29.61 7.71
C LEU A 50 7.85 30.17 7.90
N LEU A 51 7.07 29.63 8.84
CA LEU A 51 5.72 30.12 9.17
C LEU A 51 5.76 31.52 9.78
N TYR A 52 6.70 31.74 10.72
CA TYR A 52 6.92 33.04 11.35
C TYR A 52 7.30 34.12 10.34
N ASP A 53 8.35 33.88 9.55
CA ASP A 53 8.86 34.87 8.59
C ASP A 53 7.90 35.09 7.42
N SER A 54 6.99 34.13 7.13
CA SER A 54 5.90 34.29 6.16
C SER A 54 4.72 35.13 6.68
N LYS A 55 4.80 35.65 7.92
CA LYS A 55 3.77 36.47 8.59
C LYS A 55 2.39 35.81 8.69
N LEU A 56 2.36 34.48 8.82
CA LEU A 56 1.12 33.71 8.98
C LEU A 56 0.79 33.41 10.44
N VAL A 57 1.68 33.75 11.37
CA VAL A 57 1.46 33.62 12.81
C VAL A 57 0.90 34.93 13.35
N TYR A 58 -0.30 34.87 13.94
CA TYR A 58 -0.97 36.01 14.54
C TYR A 58 -0.27 36.45 15.84
N ASP A 59 -0.42 37.73 16.21
CA ASP A 59 0.28 38.34 17.36
C ASP A 59 -0.01 37.66 18.71
N ASP A 60 -1.20 37.07 18.87
CA ASP A 60 -1.61 36.30 20.04
C ASP A 60 -0.86 34.97 20.16
N GLN A 61 -0.66 34.27 19.05
CA GLN A 61 0.15 33.04 18.99
C GLN A 61 1.63 33.34 19.26
N LEU A 62 2.13 34.49 18.83
CA LEU A 62 3.50 34.93 19.14
C LEU A 62 3.69 35.25 20.62
N ALA A 63 2.70 35.88 21.26
CA ALA A 63 2.72 36.14 22.70
C ALA A 63 2.69 34.83 23.51
N GLY A 64 1.87 33.85 23.08
CA GLY A 64 1.85 32.51 23.65
C GLY A 64 3.20 31.80 23.52
N LEU A 65 3.77 31.80 22.30
CA LEU A 65 5.08 31.22 22.02
C LEU A 65 6.20 31.82 22.88
N ALA A 66 6.20 33.15 23.06
CA ALA A 66 7.18 33.83 23.90
C ALA A 66 7.05 33.44 25.38
N SER A 67 5.84 33.17 25.86
CA SER A 67 5.59 32.70 27.22
C SER A 67 6.04 31.24 27.42
N ASP A 68 5.73 30.36 26.47
CA ASP A 68 6.08 28.94 26.53
C ASP A 68 7.57 28.72 26.27
N SER A 69 8.21 29.49 25.40
CA SER A 69 9.66 29.48 25.19
C SER A 69 10.43 29.80 26.48
N LYS A 70 9.89 30.69 27.33
CA LYS A 70 10.49 31.01 28.64
C LYS A 70 10.25 29.93 29.70
N ARG A 71 9.15 29.18 29.58
CA ARG A 71 8.75 28.18 30.59
C ARG A 71 9.32 26.78 30.31
N THR A 72 9.35 26.38 29.04
CA THR A 72 9.67 25.02 28.60
C THR A 72 10.57 24.97 27.35
N GLY A 73 11.07 26.12 26.86
CA GLY A 73 11.85 26.19 25.62
C GLY A 73 13.28 25.65 25.76
N THR A 74 13.79 25.11 24.66
CA THR A 74 15.15 24.55 24.54
C THR A 74 16.13 25.52 23.87
N ALA A 75 15.64 26.62 23.31
CA ALA A 75 16.40 27.61 22.54
C ALA A 75 17.21 28.62 23.38
N GLY A 76 17.51 28.32 24.65
CA GLY A 76 18.44 29.13 25.46
C GLY A 76 18.03 30.59 25.71
N GLY A 77 16.72 30.88 25.72
CA GLY A 77 16.17 32.22 26.00
C GLY A 77 15.67 32.99 24.75
N ASP A 78 16.01 32.53 23.54
CA ASP A 78 15.42 33.00 22.28
C ASP A 78 14.04 32.32 22.05
N LEU A 79 13.27 32.81 21.08
CA LEU A 79 11.98 32.20 20.70
C LEU A 79 12.19 30.78 20.17
N ASP A 80 11.53 29.80 20.79
CA ASP A 80 11.61 28.40 20.40
C ASP A 80 10.54 28.08 19.36
N PHE A 81 10.89 28.25 18.07
CA PHE A 81 9.96 28.04 16.96
C PHE A 81 9.46 26.60 16.80
N ALA A 82 10.10 25.60 17.43
CA ALA A 82 9.62 24.22 17.37
C ALA A 82 8.24 24.06 18.05
N LEU A 83 7.99 24.84 19.11
CA LEU A 83 6.73 24.83 19.88
C LEU A 83 5.51 25.29 19.07
N LEU A 84 5.69 25.97 17.93
CA LEU A 84 4.60 26.32 17.02
C LEU A 84 4.03 25.10 16.28
N ILE A 85 4.81 24.01 16.20
CA ILE A 85 4.52 22.86 15.35
C ILE A 85 4.07 21.66 16.15
N ASP A 86 4.74 21.39 17.27
CA ASP A 86 4.50 20.23 18.12
C ASP A 86 3.09 20.33 18.73
N GLY A 87 2.16 19.58 18.13
CA GLY A 87 0.73 19.66 18.43
C GLY A 87 0.31 18.68 19.53
N LEU A 88 1.00 17.55 19.64
CA LEU A 88 0.71 16.52 20.63
C LEU A 88 1.48 16.76 21.93
N GLN A 89 0.83 16.51 23.07
CA GLN A 89 1.48 16.63 24.37
C GLN A 89 2.69 15.68 24.50
N ALA A 90 2.60 14.48 23.92
CA ALA A 90 3.71 13.52 23.86
C ALA A 90 4.89 14.02 22.99
N GLU A 91 4.63 14.75 21.89
CA GLU A 91 5.69 15.37 21.08
C GLU A 91 6.42 16.44 21.87
N ARG A 92 5.69 17.26 22.63
CA ARG A 92 6.24 18.33 23.49
C ARG A 92 7.06 17.80 24.66
N GLU A 93 6.63 16.69 25.26
CA GLU A 93 7.34 16.05 26.38
C GLU A 93 8.64 15.35 25.93
N GLN A 94 8.69 14.85 24.69
CA GLN A 94 9.85 14.12 24.16
C GLN A 94 10.73 14.95 23.22
N GLY A 95 10.27 16.11 22.75
CA GLY A 95 11.01 16.97 21.82
C GLY A 95 11.19 16.36 20.41
N ILE A 96 10.29 15.46 20.00
CA ILE A 96 10.33 14.80 18.69
C ILE A 96 8.97 14.87 17.99
N THR A 97 8.97 15.02 16.66
CA THR A 97 7.77 14.83 15.82
C THR A 97 7.40 13.34 15.82
N ILE A 98 6.12 13.01 16.05
CA ILE A 98 5.61 11.63 16.11
C ILE A 98 4.70 11.36 14.90
N ASP A 99 3.79 12.27 14.55
CA ASP A 99 2.85 12.12 13.43
C ASP A 99 3.11 13.13 12.30
N VAL A 100 2.56 12.88 11.11
CA VAL A 100 2.71 13.80 9.97
C VAL A 100 1.82 15.02 10.16
N ALA A 101 2.43 16.19 10.39
CA ALA A 101 1.71 17.45 10.45
C ALA A 101 1.71 18.16 9.09
N TYR A 102 0.53 18.48 8.56
CA TYR A 102 0.39 19.28 7.33
C TYR A 102 0.22 20.76 7.65
N ARG A 103 1.05 21.61 7.06
CA ARG A 103 0.97 23.07 7.18
C ARG A 103 0.83 23.73 5.82
N TYR A 104 0.07 24.82 5.78
CA TYR A 104 -0.27 25.55 4.57
C TYR A 104 0.26 26.97 4.67
N PHE A 105 1.03 27.39 3.67
CA PHE A 105 1.44 28.78 3.54
C PHE A 105 1.50 29.20 2.08
N SER A 106 1.59 30.51 1.83
CA SER A 106 1.74 31.02 0.48
C SER A 106 2.65 32.23 0.47
N THR A 107 3.37 32.41 -0.63
CA THR A 107 4.08 33.64 -0.95
C THR A 107 3.33 34.37 -2.07
N PRO A 108 3.76 35.60 -2.46
CA PRO A 108 3.21 36.24 -3.64
C PRO A 108 3.35 35.41 -4.92
N LYS A 109 4.36 34.52 -5.01
CA LYS A 109 4.66 33.73 -6.20
C LYS A 109 4.04 32.33 -6.21
N ARG A 110 3.93 31.66 -5.05
CA ARG A 110 3.60 30.22 -5.01
C ARG A 110 2.86 29.82 -3.73
N LYS A 111 2.06 28.75 -3.80
CA LYS A 111 1.40 28.11 -2.65
C LYS A 111 2.21 26.89 -2.20
N PHE A 112 2.20 26.62 -0.90
CA PHE A 112 3.00 25.55 -0.30
C PHE A 112 2.16 24.69 0.65
N ILE A 113 2.38 23.38 0.57
CA ILE A 113 1.94 22.40 1.57
C ILE A 113 3.18 21.71 2.09
N VAL A 114 3.40 21.77 3.40
CA VAL A 114 4.52 21.12 4.07
C VAL A 114 4.01 19.93 4.85
N ALA A 115 4.60 18.77 4.60
CA ALA A 115 4.46 17.59 5.44
C ALA A 115 5.67 17.52 6.39
N ASP A 116 5.45 17.79 7.68
CA ASP A 116 6.48 17.53 8.69
C ASP A 116 6.50 16.04 9.00
N THR A 117 7.62 15.37 8.68
CA THR A 117 7.74 13.93 8.88
C THR A 117 8.68 13.61 10.05
N PRO A 118 8.31 12.63 10.90
CA PRO A 118 9.15 12.21 12.01
C PRO A 118 10.49 11.64 11.52
N GLY A 119 11.58 11.97 12.24
CA GLY A 119 12.94 11.59 11.85
C GLY A 119 13.48 10.31 12.51
N HIS A 120 12.67 9.63 13.33
CA HIS A 120 13.10 8.44 14.07
C HIS A 120 12.82 7.16 13.28
N GLU A 121 13.67 6.14 13.46
CA GLU A 121 13.68 4.90 12.66
C GLU A 121 12.33 4.15 12.70
N GLN A 122 11.64 4.24 13.84
CA GLN A 122 10.34 3.61 14.08
C GLN A 122 9.19 4.22 13.25
N TYR A 123 9.37 5.40 12.65
CA TYR A 123 8.29 6.13 11.98
C TYR A 123 8.44 6.21 10.44
N THR A 124 9.13 5.23 9.85
CA THR A 124 9.23 5.10 8.38
C THR A 124 7.86 5.02 7.70
N ARG A 125 6.86 4.38 8.35
CA ARG A 125 5.44 4.41 7.95
C ARG A 125 4.88 5.83 7.76
N ASN A 126 5.15 6.72 8.71
CA ASN A 126 4.63 8.09 8.70
C ASN A 126 5.33 8.90 7.60
N MET A 127 6.64 8.73 7.47
CA MET A 127 7.39 9.31 6.36
C MET A 127 6.86 8.82 5.00
N ALA A 128 6.57 7.52 4.85
CA ALA A 128 6.02 6.97 3.60
C ALA A 128 4.67 7.57 3.24
N THR A 129 3.80 7.73 4.23
CA THR A 129 2.48 8.35 4.05
C THR A 129 2.62 9.82 3.62
N GLY A 130 3.42 10.61 4.34
CA GLY A 130 3.63 12.03 4.03
C GLY A 130 4.29 12.25 2.66
N ALA A 131 5.37 11.50 2.37
CA ALA A 131 6.13 11.64 1.15
C ALA A 131 5.39 11.15 -0.11
N SER A 132 4.42 10.24 0.02
CA SER A 132 3.62 9.76 -1.13
C SER A 132 2.86 10.87 -1.87
N THR A 133 2.57 11.98 -1.18
CA THR A 133 1.85 13.15 -1.72
C THR A 133 2.76 14.33 -2.05
N CYS A 134 4.06 14.21 -1.81
CA CYS A 134 5.02 15.30 -1.97
C CYS A 134 5.75 15.22 -3.31
N ASP A 135 5.98 16.38 -3.92
CA ASP A 135 6.69 16.51 -5.19
C ASP A 135 8.18 16.82 -4.97
N PHE A 136 8.53 17.32 -3.78
CA PHE A 136 9.88 17.77 -3.40
C PHE A 136 10.22 17.38 -1.96
N ALA A 137 11.52 17.27 -1.64
CA ALA A 137 11.97 17.03 -0.27
C ALA A 137 13.00 18.07 0.19
N VAL A 138 12.90 18.52 1.44
CA VAL A 138 13.93 19.29 2.12
C VAL A 138 14.58 18.37 3.16
N LEU A 139 15.81 17.96 2.91
CA LEU A 139 16.59 17.11 3.81
C LEU A 139 17.51 17.97 4.66
N LEU A 140 17.26 18.02 5.96
CA LEU A 140 18.06 18.77 6.91
C LEU A 140 19.23 17.92 7.41
N VAL A 141 20.36 18.59 7.67
CA VAL A 141 21.57 18.01 8.25
C VAL A 141 22.19 19.00 9.23
N ASP A 142 22.42 18.59 10.48
CA ASP A 142 23.20 19.37 11.44
C ASP A 142 24.67 19.49 10.98
N ALA A 143 25.13 20.72 10.73
CA ALA A 143 26.49 20.99 10.28
C ALA A 143 27.56 20.47 11.24
N ARG A 144 27.28 20.32 12.55
CA ARG A 144 28.24 19.79 13.52
C ARG A 144 28.47 18.30 13.33
N GLN A 145 27.44 17.56 12.95
CA GLN A 145 27.48 16.10 12.83
C GLN A 145 27.82 15.66 11.40
N GLY A 146 27.27 16.35 10.40
CA GLY A 146 27.41 15.95 9.00
C GLY A 146 26.47 14.81 8.64
N ILE A 147 26.81 14.00 7.63
CA ILE A 147 25.89 12.96 7.12
C ILE A 147 25.86 11.76 8.06
N LEU A 148 24.67 11.47 8.60
CA LEU A 148 24.42 10.32 9.47
C LEU A 148 23.77 9.16 8.71
N ALA A 149 23.71 7.99 9.35
CA ALA A 149 22.94 6.84 8.84
C ALA A 149 21.46 7.21 8.62
N GLN A 150 20.85 7.96 9.54
CA GLN A 150 19.47 8.45 9.40
C GLN A 150 19.30 9.39 8.19
N THR A 151 20.27 10.27 7.93
CA THR A 151 20.26 11.14 6.73
C THR A 151 20.21 10.30 5.45
N ARG A 152 21.04 9.25 5.39
CA ARG A 152 21.08 8.31 4.26
C ARG A 152 19.76 7.56 4.12
N ARG A 153 19.21 7.05 5.23
CA ARG A 153 17.92 6.36 5.27
C ARG A 153 16.79 7.22 4.73
N HIS A 154 16.65 8.46 5.19
CA HIS A 154 15.61 9.36 4.71
C HIS A 154 15.75 9.64 3.21
N ALA A 155 16.98 9.88 2.74
CA ALA A 155 17.22 10.04 1.30
C ALA A 155 16.83 8.78 0.51
N CYS A 156 17.12 7.58 1.01
CA CYS A 156 16.69 6.32 0.39
C CYS A 156 15.15 6.23 0.29
N ILE A 157 14.43 6.53 1.37
CA ILE A 157 12.96 6.49 1.41
C ILE A 157 12.36 7.53 0.46
N VAL A 158 12.86 8.77 0.47
CA VAL A 158 12.44 9.85 -0.46
C VAL A 158 12.57 9.38 -1.91
N SER A 159 13.71 8.77 -2.25
CA SER A 159 13.95 8.25 -3.60
C SER A 159 13.02 7.09 -3.95
N LEU A 160 12.80 6.15 -3.03
CA LEU A 160 11.89 5.01 -3.23
C LEU A 160 10.44 5.47 -3.48
N LEU A 161 10.02 6.55 -2.82
CA LEU A 161 8.70 7.16 -2.98
C LEU A 161 8.62 8.09 -4.21
N GLY A 162 9.62 8.02 -5.09
CA GLY A 162 9.61 8.66 -6.40
C GLY A 162 9.88 10.15 -6.39
N ILE A 163 10.31 10.73 -5.26
CA ILE A 163 10.72 12.14 -5.19
C ILE A 163 12.13 12.24 -5.73
N ARG A 164 12.30 12.98 -6.84
CA ARG A 164 13.56 13.06 -7.58
C ARG A 164 14.31 14.37 -7.37
N LYS A 165 13.63 15.38 -6.83
CA LYS A 165 14.16 16.72 -6.59
C LYS A 165 14.19 16.99 -5.08
N LEU A 166 15.33 17.46 -4.57
CA LEU A 166 15.47 17.76 -3.16
C LEU A 166 16.44 18.91 -2.88
N ALA A 167 16.21 19.63 -1.78
CA ALA A 167 17.16 20.57 -1.20
C ALA A 167 17.86 19.96 0.02
N LEU A 168 19.19 20.01 0.04
CA LEU A 168 19.98 19.65 1.21
C LEU A 168 20.19 20.90 2.07
N ALA A 169 19.42 21.02 3.15
CA ALA A 169 19.51 22.11 4.10
C ALA A 169 20.57 21.81 5.17
N VAL A 170 21.77 22.36 5.01
CA VAL A 170 22.85 22.21 6.02
C VAL A 170 22.60 23.24 7.12
N ASN A 171 21.95 22.79 8.19
CA ASN A 171 21.47 23.62 9.29
C ASN A 171 22.53 23.80 10.40
N LYS A 172 22.29 24.74 11.31
CA LYS A 172 23.15 25.08 12.46
C LYS A 172 24.55 25.55 12.07
N MET A 173 24.66 26.25 10.93
CA MET A 173 25.92 26.84 10.48
C MET A 173 26.50 27.85 11.50
N ASP A 174 25.65 28.46 12.33
CA ASP A 174 26.05 29.35 13.41
C ASP A 174 26.92 28.66 14.47
N LEU A 175 26.67 27.37 14.75
CA LEU A 175 27.42 26.60 15.74
C LEU A 175 28.78 26.11 15.23
N VAL A 176 29.01 26.17 13.92
CA VAL A 176 30.30 25.86 13.28
C VAL A 176 30.99 27.13 12.75
N GLY A 177 30.60 28.31 13.27
CA GLY A 177 31.20 29.58 12.90
C GLY A 177 31.05 29.94 11.42
N PHE A 178 29.99 29.45 10.76
CA PHE A 178 29.70 29.67 9.35
C PHE A 178 30.82 29.21 8.40
N ALA A 179 31.59 28.19 8.80
CA ALA A 179 32.74 27.67 8.06
C ALA A 179 32.38 27.10 6.68
N ARG A 180 33.03 27.61 5.63
CA ARG A 180 32.82 27.18 4.25
C ARG A 180 33.26 25.74 4.00
N GLU A 181 34.44 25.35 4.49
CA GLU A 181 34.98 24.01 4.22
C GLU A 181 34.08 22.91 4.80
N ARG A 182 33.46 23.18 5.95
CA ARG A 182 32.53 22.23 6.59
C ARG A 182 31.29 22.01 5.74
N PHE A 183 30.69 23.09 5.23
CA PHE A 183 29.55 23.00 4.32
C PHE A 183 29.89 22.24 3.04
N GLU A 184 31.01 22.59 2.39
CA GLU A 184 31.43 21.97 1.13
C GLU A 184 31.69 20.47 1.30
N THR A 185 32.27 20.05 2.43
CA THR A 185 32.49 18.63 2.75
C THR A 185 31.16 17.87 2.83
N ILE A 186 30.19 18.39 3.59
CA ILE A 186 28.88 17.76 3.76
C ILE A 186 28.12 17.70 2.42
N ALA A 187 28.14 18.80 1.66
CA ALA A 187 27.49 18.87 0.36
C ALA A 187 28.08 17.86 -0.63
N GLN A 188 29.40 17.74 -0.70
CA GLN A 188 30.08 16.79 -1.59
C GLN A 188 29.77 15.33 -1.21
N GLU A 189 29.81 15.00 0.08
CA GLU A 189 29.48 13.66 0.58
C GLU A 189 28.03 13.29 0.18
N PHE A 190 27.09 14.21 0.41
CA PHE A 190 25.69 13.94 0.11
C PHE A 190 25.42 13.85 -1.40
N VAL A 191 26.00 14.72 -2.22
CA VAL A 191 25.84 14.66 -3.68
C VAL A 191 26.39 13.35 -4.23
N ALA A 192 27.52 12.86 -3.72
CA ALA A 192 28.08 11.57 -4.11
C ALA A 192 27.13 10.39 -3.76
N PHE A 193 26.49 10.46 -2.59
CA PHE A 193 25.49 9.49 -2.17
C PHE A 193 24.20 9.58 -3.01
N GLY A 194 23.66 10.79 -3.19
CA GLY A 194 22.41 11.05 -3.90
C GLY A 194 22.41 10.64 -5.37
N ARG A 195 23.58 10.66 -6.05
CA ARG A 195 23.71 10.14 -7.42
C ARG A 195 23.34 8.66 -7.54
N ARG A 196 23.58 7.85 -6.51
CA ARG A 196 23.23 6.41 -6.49
C ARG A 196 21.72 6.19 -6.37
N LEU A 197 21.01 7.14 -5.78
CA LEU A 197 19.56 7.15 -5.62
C LEU A 197 18.84 7.71 -6.87
N GLY A 198 19.59 8.36 -7.76
CA GLY A 198 19.06 8.93 -8.99
C GLY A 198 18.36 10.27 -8.80
N PHE A 199 18.67 11.03 -7.74
CA PHE A 199 18.17 12.40 -7.66
C PHE A 199 18.66 13.22 -8.87
N GLU A 200 17.73 13.96 -9.47
CA GLU A 200 17.97 14.73 -10.69
C GLU A 200 18.60 16.09 -10.37
N ASP A 201 18.12 16.73 -9.30
CA ASP A 201 18.58 18.04 -8.85
C ASP A 201 18.70 18.04 -7.32
N VAL A 202 19.92 18.30 -6.84
CA VAL A 202 20.26 18.39 -5.41
C VAL A 202 20.91 19.74 -5.17
N VAL A 203 20.16 20.66 -4.58
CA VAL A 203 20.67 21.99 -4.23
C VAL A 203 21.03 22.01 -2.75
N ALA A 204 22.33 22.16 -2.45
CA ALA A 204 22.81 22.29 -1.07
C ALA A 204 22.77 23.76 -0.62
N ILE A 205 22.08 24.03 0.49
CA ILE A 205 21.84 25.37 1.03
C ILE A 205 22.34 25.41 2.48
N PRO A 206 23.38 26.20 2.80
CA PRO A 206 23.83 26.42 4.16
C PRO A 206 22.89 27.41 4.84
N LEU A 207 22.34 27.05 6.01
CA LEU A 207 21.38 27.90 6.73
C LEU A 207 21.51 27.78 8.25
N SER A 208 20.88 28.72 8.95
CA SER A 208 20.59 28.61 10.38
C SER A 208 19.11 28.83 10.61
N ALA A 209 18.37 27.77 10.96
CA ALA A 209 16.94 27.86 11.23
C ALA A 209 16.63 28.80 12.42
N LEU A 210 17.50 28.81 13.44
CA LEU A 210 17.34 29.65 14.63
C LEU A 210 17.60 31.14 14.32
N ARG A 211 18.71 31.45 13.64
CA ARG A 211 19.09 32.85 13.34
C ARG A 211 18.37 33.42 12.11
N GLY A 212 17.93 32.55 11.19
CA GLY A 212 17.24 32.92 9.96
C GLY A 212 18.16 33.13 8.76
N ASP A 213 19.49 32.95 8.91
CA ASP A 213 20.44 33.06 7.80
C ASP A 213 20.09 32.08 6.67
N ASN A 214 19.92 32.60 5.45
CA ASN A 214 19.59 31.87 4.23
C ASN A 214 18.25 31.11 4.23
N VAL A 215 17.36 31.36 5.20
CA VAL A 215 16.01 30.77 5.22
C VAL A 215 15.10 31.50 4.21
N ILE A 216 14.80 32.78 4.46
CA ILE A 216 14.05 33.63 3.51
C ILE A 216 15.00 34.60 2.79
N ALA A 217 15.81 35.32 3.57
CA ALA A 217 16.77 36.30 3.06
C ALA A 217 18.22 35.79 3.12
N PRO A 218 19.12 36.27 2.25
CA PRO A 218 20.53 35.95 2.34
C PRO A 218 21.10 36.36 3.71
N GLY A 219 21.83 35.44 4.35
CA GLY A 219 22.45 35.69 5.65
C GLY A 219 23.67 36.60 5.53
N ALA A 220 23.85 37.49 6.50
CA ALA A 220 25.04 38.36 6.55
C ALA A 220 26.32 37.57 6.87
N ASN A 221 26.21 36.41 7.53
CA ASN A 221 27.38 35.68 8.03
C ASN A 221 28.03 34.75 6.98
N MET A 222 27.37 34.52 5.85
CA MET A 222 27.80 33.55 4.82
C MET A 222 28.03 34.21 3.46
N HIS A 223 28.81 35.30 3.42
CA HIS A 223 29.11 36.04 2.18
C HIS A 223 29.75 35.19 1.06
N TRP A 224 30.38 34.07 1.43
CA TRP A 224 30.99 33.14 0.49
C TRP A 224 29.95 32.31 -0.27
N TYR A 225 28.72 32.17 0.23
CA TYR A 225 27.65 31.44 -0.42
C TYR A 225 26.92 32.34 -1.42
N ARG A 226 26.87 31.93 -2.69
CA ARG A 226 26.20 32.65 -3.78
C ARG A 226 24.95 31.94 -4.32
N GLY A 227 24.55 30.83 -3.71
CA GLY A 227 23.37 30.08 -4.10
C GLY A 227 22.07 30.72 -3.62
N PRO A 228 20.91 30.08 -3.89
CA PRO A 228 19.61 30.58 -3.46
C PRO A 228 19.42 30.43 -1.94
N THR A 229 18.53 31.24 -1.37
CA THR A 229 17.94 30.97 -0.05
C THR A 229 16.98 29.78 -0.15
N LEU A 230 16.65 29.15 0.98
CA LEU A 230 15.71 28.03 0.96
C LEU A 230 14.36 28.43 0.36
N MET A 231 13.78 29.54 0.83
CA MET A 231 12.52 30.05 0.28
C MET A 231 12.65 30.43 -1.19
N GLY A 232 13.74 31.11 -1.58
CA GLY A 232 13.98 31.47 -2.97
C GLY A 232 14.02 30.26 -3.89
N HIS A 233 14.64 29.16 -3.45
CA HIS A 233 14.64 27.91 -4.20
C HIS A 233 13.25 27.28 -4.28
N LEU A 234 12.52 27.16 -3.16
CA LEU A 234 11.16 26.62 -3.10
C LEU A 234 10.17 27.38 -4.00
N GLU A 235 10.33 28.70 -4.14
CA GLU A 235 9.52 29.51 -5.06
C GLU A 235 9.78 29.22 -6.54
N THR A 236 11.01 28.83 -6.89
CA THR A 236 11.45 28.69 -8.29
C THR A 236 11.56 27.25 -8.78
N VAL A 237 11.58 26.28 -7.86
CA VAL A 237 11.80 24.87 -8.23
C VAL A 237 10.65 24.38 -9.09
N ASP A 238 10.95 24.01 -10.33
CA ASP A 238 9.98 23.37 -11.17
C ASP A 238 9.78 21.93 -10.69
N VAL A 239 8.57 21.60 -10.26
CA VAL A 239 8.20 20.22 -9.87
C VAL A 239 7.14 19.64 -10.77
N THR A 240 6.81 20.32 -11.88
CA THR A 240 5.99 19.69 -12.90
C THR A 240 6.69 18.39 -13.30
N SER A 241 5.95 17.31 -13.14
CA SER A 241 6.48 15.96 -13.21
C SER A 241 7.11 15.77 -14.58
N ALA A 242 8.39 15.41 -14.61
CA ALA A 242 9.07 14.89 -15.81
C ALA A 242 8.54 13.50 -16.22
N GLY A 243 7.27 13.22 -15.93
CA GLY A 243 6.54 12.10 -16.51
C GLY A 243 6.31 12.47 -17.97
N GLY A 244 7.23 12.03 -18.85
CA GLY A 244 7.11 12.24 -20.29
C GLY A 244 5.72 11.89 -20.78
N ASP A 245 5.25 12.58 -21.84
CA ASP A 245 3.88 12.54 -22.32
C ASP A 245 3.27 11.13 -22.27
N LEU A 246 2.55 10.86 -21.18
CA LEU A 246 1.91 9.57 -20.94
C LEU A 246 0.79 9.37 -21.98
N GLY A 247 0.30 10.42 -22.63
CA GLY A 247 -0.99 10.40 -23.30
C GLY A 247 -2.14 10.20 -22.29
N PHE A 248 -3.37 10.17 -22.78
CA PHE A 248 -4.56 10.14 -21.93
C PHE A 248 -4.67 8.87 -21.07
N ARG A 249 -4.87 9.03 -19.75
CA ARG A 249 -5.33 7.99 -18.81
C ARG A 249 -6.32 8.57 -17.80
N MET A 250 -7.45 7.89 -17.60
CA MET A 250 -8.46 8.25 -16.60
C MET A 250 -9.03 6.99 -15.95
N PRO A 251 -8.66 6.69 -14.69
CA PRO A 251 -9.33 5.67 -13.89
C PRO A 251 -10.80 6.04 -13.66
N VAL A 252 -11.71 5.12 -14.03
CA VAL A 252 -13.14 5.28 -13.79
C VAL A 252 -13.43 5.04 -12.32
N GLN A 253 -13.82 6.10 -11.62
CA GLN A 253 -14.17 6.08 -10.20
C GLN A 253 -15.66 5.80 -10.01
N TRP A 254 -16.49 6.26 -10.94
CA TRP A 254 -17.94 6.16 -10.84
C TRP A 254 -18.62 6.11 -12.22
N VAL A 255 -19.79 5.47 -12.30
CA VAL A 255 -20.62 5.42 -13.50
C VAL A 255 -21.93 6.15 -13.22
N ASN A 256 -22.08 7.33 -13.81
CA ASN A 256 -23.31 8.12 -13.76
C ASN A 256 -24.36 7.48 -14.67
N ARG A 257 -25.54 7.18 -14.12
CA ARG A 257 -26.70 6.66 -14.87
C ARG A 257 -27.94 7.50 -14.60
N ALA A 258 -28.57 8.00 -15.66
CA ALA A 258 -29.92 8.54 -15.68
C ALA A 258 -30.66 8.01 -16.92
N GLU A 259 -31.95 8.32 -17.07
CA GLU A 259 -32.85 7.74 -18.10
C GLU A 259 -32.28 7.81 -19.52
N TYR A 260 -31.60 8.91 -19.87
CA TYR A 260 -30.96 9.12 -21.18
C TYR A 260 -29.49 9.55 -21.07
N PHE A 261 -28.82 9.19 -19.97
CA PHE A 261 -27.44 9.61 -19.74
C PHE A 261 -26.61 8.49 -19.11
N ARG A 262 -25.48 8.18 -19.76
CA ARG A 262 -24.45 7.30 -19.23
C ARG A 262 -23.10 8.01 -19.34
N GLY A 263 -22.52 8.33 -18.20
CA GLY A 263 -21.23 9.03 -18.12
C GLY A 263 -20.27 8.32 -17.17
N TYR A 264 -18.98 8.38 -17.48
CA TYR A 264 -17.92 7.74 -16.70
C TYR A 264 -17.08 8.81 -16.02
N ALA A 265 -17.20 8.90 -14.70
CA ALA A 265 -16.58 9.94 -13.90
C ALA A 265 -15.24 9.47 -13.32
N GLY A 266 -14.25 10.35 -13.37
CA GLY A 266 -12.92 10.13 -12.81
C GLY A 266 -12.05 11.37 -12.88
N MET A 267 -10.91 11.31 -12.22
CA MET A 267 -9.85 12.32 -12.36
C MET A 267 -8.87 11.86 -13.44
N ILE A 268 -8.50 12.76 -14.36
CA ILE A 268 -7.51 12.45 -15.39
C ILE A 268 -6.14 12.29 -14.72
N ALA A 269 -5.56 11.10 -14.83
CA ALA A 269 -4.30 10.73 -14.19
C ALA A 269 -3.08 11.03 -15.07
N GLY A 270 -3.27 11.22 -16.38
CA GLY A 270 -2.20 11.55 -17.31
C GLY A 270 -2.74 12.03 -18.66
N GLY A 271 -1.98 12.90 -19.32
CA GLY A 271 -2.28 13.44 -20.64
C GLY A 271 -3.46 14.41 -20.70
N THR A 272 -4.01 14.54 -21.90
CA THR A 272 -5.17 15.39 -22.21
C THR A 272 -6.16 14.59 -23.06
N VAL A 273 -7.43 14.97 -23.01
CA VAL A 273 -8.51 14.39 -23.81
C VAL A 273 -9.37 15.49 -24.39
N ARG A 274 -9.85 15.28 -25.62
CA ARG A 274 -10.80 16.14 -26.32
C ARG A 274 -12.04 15.37 -26.73
N ALA A 275 -13.15 16.09 -26.89
CA ALA A 275 -14.31 15.53 -27.57
C ALA A 275 -13.90 15.07 -28.97
N GLY A 276 -14.26 13.84 -29.32
CA GLY A 276 -13.87 13.18 -30.56
C GLY A 276 -12.62 12.32 -30.48
N ASP A 277 -11.89 12.26 -29.36
CA ASP A 277 -10.68 11.43 -29.25
C ASP A 277 -11.00 9.92 -29.22
N ASP A 278 -10.16 9.12 -29.88
CA ASP A 278 -10.25 7.66 -29.83
C ASP A 278 -9.59 7.11 -28.55
N ILE A 279 -10.33 6.27 -27.84
CA ILE A 279 -9.92 5.71 -26.55
C ILE A 279 -10.07 4.18 -26.52
N ALA A 280 -9.44 3.56 -25.53
CA ALA A 280 -9.61 2.17 -25.16
C ALA A 280 -10.01 2.03 -23.70
N VAL A 281 -10.86 1.03 -23.41
CA VAL A 281 -11.29 0.67 -22.04
C VAL A 281 -10.52 -0.54 -21.56
N LEU A 282 -9.64 -0.32 -20.59
CA LEU A 282 -8.80 -1.37 -20.00
C LEU A 282 -9.45 -1.91 -18.72
N PRO A 283 -9.34 -3.22 -18.45
CA PRO A 283 -8.51 -4.22 -19.14
C PRO A 283 -9.16 -4.85 -20.40
N SER A 284 -10.42 -4.53 -20.73
CA SER A 284 -11.15 -5.20 -21.84
C SER A 284 -10.56 -4.99 -23.23
N GLY A 285 -9.83 -3.89 -23.45
CA GLY A 285 -9.26 -3.49 -24.73
C GLY A 285 -10.28 -2.96 -25.75
N ARG A 286 -11.58 -2.89 -25.42
CA ARG A 286 -12.60 -2.33 -26.31
C ARG A 286 -12.30 -0.87 -26.62
N ARG A 287 -12.51 -0.50 -27.88
CA ARG A 287 -12.31 0.88 -28.36
C ARG A 287 -13.64 1.61 -28.45
N SER A 288 -13.59 2.91 -28.25
CA SER A 288 -14.69 3.84 -28.51
C SER A 288 -14.13 5.25 -28.71
N ARG A 289 -15.01 6.23 -28.90
CA ARG A 289 -14.69 7.64 -29.04
C ARG A 289 -15.31 8.44 -27.91
N VAL A 290 -14.61 9.44 -27.40
CA VAL A 290 -15.17 10.42 -26.45
C VAL A 290 -16.20 11.25 -27.19
N GLU A 291 -17.45 11.22 -26.75
CA GLU A 291 -18.51 12.01 -27.34
C GLU A 291 -18.56 13.40 -26.68
N ARG A 292 -18.56 13.45 -25.35
CA ARG A 292 -18.57 14.69 -24.58
C ARG A 292 -17.72 14.59 -23.31
N ILE A 293 -17.19 15.74 -22.89
CA ILE A 293 -16.56 15.93 -21.59
C ILE A 293 -17.50 16.80 -20.77
N VAL A 294 -18.08 16.26 -19.70
CA VAL A 294 -19.15 16.89 -18.92
C VAL A 294 -18.64 17.26 -17.52
N THR A 295 -18.93 18.49 -17.10
CA THR A 295 -18.67 19.00 -15.75
C THR A 295 -19.92 19.64 -15.16
N TYR A 296 -19.85 20.09 -13.90
CA TYR A 296 -20.95 20.84 -13.27
C TYR A 296 -21.26 22.15 -14.00
N ASP A 297 -20.23 22.85 -14.48
CA ASP A 297 -20.35 24.15 -15.14
C ASP A 297 -20.72 24.03 -16.64
N GLY A 298 -20.88 22.81 -17.14
CA GLY A 298 -21.21 22.51 -18.53
C GLY A 298 -20.20 21.58 -19.21
N ASP A 299 -20.36 21.44 -20.52
CA ASP A 299 -19.48 20.62 -21.35
C ASP A 299 -18.17 21.36 -21.68
N LEU A 300 -17.08 20.61 -21.78
CA LEU A 300 -15.74 21.12 -22.12
C LEU A 300 -15.29 20.55 -23.47
N ASP A 301 -14.54 21.33 -24.24
CA ASP A 301 -13.91 20.87 -25.48
C ASP A 301 -12.69 19.97 -25.20
N ALA A 302 -11.99 20.24 -24.10
CA ALA A 302 -10.78 19.52 -23.68
C ALA A 302 -10.67 19.49 -22.16
N ALA A 303 -10.02 18.45 -21.64
CA ALA A 303 -9.63 18.32 -20.24
C ALA A 303 -8.22 17.74 -20.12
N ALA A 304 -7.55 18.03 -19.02
CA ALA A 304 -6.16 17.65 -18.77
C ALA A 304 -5.98 16.95 -17.42
N THR A 305 -4.77 16.45 -17.19
CA THR A 305 -4.37 15.82 -15.94
C THR A 305 -4.72 16.69 -14.73
N GLY A 306 -5.35 16.08 -13.73
CA GLY A 306 -5.85 16.75 -12.53
C GLY A 306 -7.32 17.18 -12.59
N ASP A 307 -7.90 17.29 -13.79
CA ASP A 307 -9.31 17.62 -13.94
C ASP A 307 -10.20 16.43 -13.54
N ALA A 308 -11.24 16.71 -12.76
CA ALA A 308 -12.30 15.76 -12.45
C ALA A 308 -13.45 15.96 -13.44
N VAL A 309 -13.65 15.00 -14.34
CA VAL A 309 -14.61 15.09 -15.44
C VAL A 309 -15.47 13.84 -15.54
N THR A 310 -16.61 13.96 -16.23
CA THR A 310 -17.41 12.82 -16.67
C THR A 310 -17.32 12.71 -18.19
N LEU A 311 -16.89 11.57 -18.71
CA LEU A 311 -16.85 11.32 -20.15
C LEU A 311 -18.07 10.54 -20.60
N THR A 312 -18.72 10.97 -21.67
CA THR A 312 -19.67 10.14 -22.43
C THR A 312 -18.96 9.54 -23.63
N LEU A 313 -19.38 8.34 -24.03
CA LEU A 313 -18.76 7.59 -25.12
C LEU A 313 -19.76 7.41 -26.26
N ALA A 314 -19.25 7.42 -27.50
CA ALA A 314 -20.08 7.27 -28.70
C ALA A 314 -20.70 5.87 -28.82
N ASP A 315 -20.05 4.84 -28.26
CA ASP A 315 -20.52 3.46 -28.33
C ASP A 315 -21.02 2.97 -26.97
N GLU A 316 -22.07 2.15 -26.97
CA GLU A 316 -22.55 1.46 -25.78
C GLU A 316 -21.62 0.30 -25.38
N ILE A 317 -20.50 0.65 -24.75
CA ILE A 317 -19.56 -0.33 -24.22
C ILE A 317 -19.71 -0.48 -22.71
N ASP A 318 -19.49 -1.71 -22.24
CA ASP A 318 -19.54 -1.97 -20.80
C ASP A 318 -18.24 -1.49 -20.12
N VAL A 319 -18.43 -0.57 -19.19
CA VAL A 319 -17.38 0.10 -18.43
C VAL A 319 -17.90 0.24 -17.00
N SER A 320 -17.06 -0.16 -16.06
CA SER A 320 -17.35 -0.20 -14.63
C SER A 320 -16.27 0.51 -13.81
N ARG A 321 -16.56 0.76 -12.53
CA ARG A 321 -15.56 1.28 -11.59
C ARG A 321 -14.32 0.39 -11.57
N GLY A 322 -13.15 1.00 -11.57
CA GLY A 322 -11.86 0.31 -11.63
C GLY A 322 -11.35 0.08 -13.06
N ASN A 323 -12.18 0.21 -14.09
CA ASN A 323 -11.66 0.29 -15.45
C ASN A 323 -10.89 1.58 -15.67
N VAL A 324 -10.01 1.59 -16.66
CA VAL A 324 -9.23 2.77 -17.04
C VAL A 324 -9.54 3.10 -18.50
N LEU A 325 -9.95 4.34 -18.74
CA LEU A 325 -10.02 4.90 -20.09
C LEU A 325 -8.63 5.42 -20.44
N ALA A 326 -8.07 4.99 -21.57
CA ALA A 326 -6.77 5.43 -22.03
C ALA A 326 -6.80 5.77 -23.52
N ALA A 327 -5.85 6.57 -24.00
CA ALA A 327 -5.71 6.84 -25.44
C ALA A 327 -5.61 5.52 -26.22
N ALA A 328 -6.26 5.45 -27.38
CA ALA A 328 -6.20 4.28 -28.24
C ALA A 328 -4.74 4.01 -28.67
N GLY A 329 -4.24 2.81 -28.38
CA GLY A 329 -2.83 2.46 -28.67
C GLY A 329 -1.81 2.95 -27.64
N SER A 330 -2.27 3.44 -26.48
CA SER A 330 -1.40 3.74 -25.34
C SER A 330 -0.59 2.51 -24.88
N ASP A 331 0.53 2.79 -24.21
CA ASP A 331 1.45 1.79 -23.69
C ASP A 331 1.17 1.40 -22.22
N VAL A 332 -0.06 1.67 -21.75
CA VAL A 332 -0.52 1.32 -20.40
C VAL A 332 -0.44 -0.19 -20.21
N ALA A 333 0.17 -0.63 -19.10
CA ALA A 333 0.34 -2.04 -18.82
C ALA A 333 -0.95 -2.64 -18.25
N VAL A 334 -1.25 -3.87 -18.66
CA VAL A 334 -2.29 -4.71 -18.07
C VAL A 334 -1.64 -6.03 -17.69
N SER A 335 -1.63 -6.37 -16.40
CA SER A 335 -1.01 -7.61 -15.92
C SER A 335 -1.66 -8.08 -14.64
N ASP A 336 -1.83 -9.40 -14.51
CA ASP A 336 -2.19 -10.09 -13.26
C ASP A 336 -0.95 -10.54 -12.47
N GLN A 337 0.26 -10.30 -12.99
CA GLN A 337 1.52 -10.53 -12.28
C GLN A 337 2.36 -9.25 -12.34
N ILE A 338 2.79 -8.75 -11.19
CA ILE A 338 3.57 -7.51 -11.10
C ILE A 338 4.80 -7.69 -10.21
N ALA A 339 5.85 -6.94 -10.51
CA ALA A 339 6.97 -6.74 -9.61
C ALA A 339 6.88 -5.33 -9.03
N ALA A 340 7.02 -5.22 -7.71
CA ALA A 340 6.85 -3.96 -7.00
C ALA A 340 7.80 -3.85 -5.80
N HIS A 341 8.19 -2.63 -5.48
CA HIS A 341 8.70 -2.31 -4.15
C HIS A 341 7.54 -2.26 -3.17
N VAL A 342 7.67 -2.88 -2.00
CA VAL A 342 6.67 -2.87 -0.94
C VAL A 342 7.31 -2.37 0.34
N VAL A 343 6.75 -1.31 0.92
CA VAL A 343 7.05 -0.82 2.27
C VAL A 343 6.04 -1.46 3.22
N TRP A 344 6.52 -2.24 4.17
CA TRP A 344 5.67 -2.90 5.14
C TRP A 344 5.43 -2.00 6.36
N MET A 345 4.18 -1.89 6.79
CA MET A 345 3.71 -0.92 7.78
C MET A 345 3.00 -1.57 8.98
N ALA A 346 2.88 -2.90 9.00
CA ALA A 346 2.26 -3.65 10.07
C ALA A 346 3.31 -4.29 11.00
N GLU A 347 2.95 -4.50 12.26
CA GLU A 347 3.79 -5.22 13.22
C GLU A 347 3.85 -6.71 12.87
N GLU A 348 2.73 -7.30 12.44
CA GLU A 348 2.73 -8.67 11.95
C GLU A 348 3.51 -8.74 10.65
N PRO A 349 4.48 -9.67 10.53
CA PRO A 349 5.32 -9.74 9.34
C PRO A 349 4.51 -10.14 8.11
N LEU A 350 4.92 -9.59 6.98
CA LEU A 350 4.46 -10.02 5.66
C LEU A 350 4.88 -11.47 5.44
N LEU A 351 3.89 -12.34 5.23
CA LEU A 351 4.09 -13.74 4.87
C LEU A 351 3.82 -13.97 3.38
N PRO A 352 4.76 -14.58 2.62
CA PRO A 352 4.50 -15.07 1.26
C PRO A 352 3.34 -16.06 1.24
N GLY A 353 2.59 -16.07 0.14
CA GLY A 353 1.44 -16.96 -0.05
C GLY A 353 0.14 -16.51 0.64
N ARG A 354 0.20 -15.57 1.59
CA ARG A 354 -0.99 -14.95 2.20
C ARG A 354 -1.64 -14.01 1.19
N ALA A 355 -2.97 -14.06 1.15
CA ALA A 355 -3.79 -13.22 0.28
C ALA A 355 -4.13 -11.90 0.98
N TYR A 356 -3.91 -10.79 0.29
CA TYR A 356 -4.22 -9.42 0.70
C TYR A 356 -5.18 -8.78 -0.31
N VAL A 357 -5.91 -7.74 0.09
CA VAL A 357 -6.58 -6.87 -0.89
C VAL A 357 -5.57 -5.84 -1.37
N LEU A 358 -5.25 -5.86 -2.66
CA LEU A 358 -4.50 -4.79 -3.31
C LEU A 358 -5.47 -3.75 -3.83
N LYS A 359 -5.25 -2.49 -3.45
CA LYS A 359 -6.04 -1.35 -3.93
C LYS A 359 -5.12 -0.34 -4.62
N SER A 360 -5.40 -0.06 -5.90
CA SER A 360 -4.69 0.93 -6.71
C SER A 360 -5.71 1.88 -7.35
N GLY A 361 -5.77 3.12 -6.87
CA GLY A 361 -6.82 4.07 -7.25
C GLY A 361 -8.22 3.50 -7.04
N ALA A 362 -8.98 3.37 -8.14
CA ALA A 362 -10.32 2.78 -8.13
C ALA A 362 -10.35 1.25 -8.30
N GLN A 363 -9.21 0.62 -8.60
CA GLN A 363 -9.07 -0.83 -8.76
C GLN A 363 -8.86 -1.50 -7.40
N ALA A 364 -9.52 -2.64 -7.20
CA ALA A 364 -9.29 -3.52 -6.06
C ALA A 364 -9.29 -4.97 -6.54
N THR A 365 -8.28 -5.74 -6.13
CA THR A 365 -8.14 -7.16 -6.48
C THR A 365 -7.50 -7.91 -5.31
N ILE A 366 -7.67 -9.23 -5.26
CA ILE A 366 -6.88 -10.04 -4.33
C ILE A 366 -5.46 -10.14 -4.89
N ALA A 367 -4.46 -9.97 -4.03
CA ALA A 367 -3.06 -10.09 -4.34
C ALA A 367 -2.40 -11.06 -3.37
N THR A 368 -1.59 -11.97 -3.91
CA THR A 368 -0.76 -12.89 -3.15
C THR A 368 0.69 -12.60 -3.47
N ILE A 369 1.52 -12.41 -2.45
CA ILE A 369 2.95 -12.23 -2.63
C ILE A 369 3.57 -13.60 -2.90
N THR A 370 4.02 -13.81 -4.14
CA THR A 370 4.53 -15.10 -4.60
C THR A 370 5.99 -15.30 -4.22
N GLU A 371 6.77 -14.21 -4.24
CA GLU A 371 8.20 -14.25 -3.98
C GLU A 371 8.67 -12.88 -3.45
N LEU A 372 9.37 -12.88 -2.31
CA LEU A 372 10.20 -11.76 -1.89
C LEU A 372 11.61 -11.98 -2.48
N LYS A 373 11.98 -11.20 -3.50
CA LYS A 373 13.28 -11.39 -4.17
C LYS A 373 14.45 -10.97 -3.29
N HIS A 374 14.28 -9.83 -2.61
CA HIS A 374 15.24 -9.33 -1.65
C HIS A 374 14.58 -8.24 -0.79
N LYS A 375 15.08 -8.11 0.44
CA LYS A 375 14.91 -6.91 1.26
C LYS A 375 15.90 -5.84 0.80
N ILE A 376 15.55 -4.59 0.98
CA ILE A 376 16.44 -3.45 0.73
C ILE A 376 16.86 -2.91 2.08
N ASN A 377 18.16 -2.95 2.36
CA ASN A 377 18.69 -2.24 3.51
C ASN A 377 18.56 -0.73 3.24
N VAL A 378 17.72 -0.05 4.00
CA VAL A 378 17.45 1.38 3.79
C VAL A 378 18.65 2.28 4.14
N ASP A 379 19.63 1.78 4.89
CA ASP A 379 20.83 2.52 5.29
C ASP A 379 21.94 2.45 4.24
N THR A 380 22.06 1.30 3.55
CA THR A 380 23.15 1.03 2.60
C THR A 380 22.70 0.86 1.16
N LEU A 381 21.41 0.65 0.91
CA LEU A 381 20.78 0.23 -0.35
C LEU A 381 21.15 -1.19 -0.81
N GLU A 382 21.83 -1.96 0.03
CA GLU A 382 22.20 -3.32 -0.33
C GLU A 382 20.99 -4.25 -0.30
N HIS A 383 20.98 -5.18 -1.25
CA HIS A 383 19.97 -6.23 -1.30
C HIS A 383 20.31 -7.31 -0.27
N GLN A 384 19.38 -7.59 0.62
CA GLN A 384 19.50 -8.62 1.65
C GLN A 384 18.55 -9.78 1.34
N ALA A 385 19.01 -11.01 1.55
CA ALA A 385 18.13 -12.16 1.44
C ALA A 385 17.10 -12.16 2.58
N GLY A 386 15.85 -12.43 2.26
CA GLY A 386 14.77 -12.50 3.23
C GLY A 386 13.55 -13.19 2.64
N LYS A 387 12.74 -13.81 3.50
CA LYS A 387 11.48 -14.46 3.09
C LYS A 387 10.24 -13.67 3.52
N THR A 388 10.37 -12.79 4.50
CA THR A 388 9.28 -11.99 5.08
C THR A 388 9.67 -10.52 5.10
N LEU A 389 8.73 -9.60 5.34
CA LEU A 389 9.02 -8.21 5.67
C LEU A 389 8.45 -7.88 7.04
N GLU A 390 9.27 -7.30 7.91
CA GLU A 390 8.89 -6.79 9.22
C GLU A 390 8.51 -5.30 9.13
N LEU A 391 8.00 -4.74 10.24
CA LEU A 391 7.62 -3.33 10.31
C LEU A 391 8.74 -2.42 9.80
N ASN A 392 8.39 -1.49 8.91
CA ASN A 392 9.29 -0.50 8.29
C ASN A 392 10.34 -1.09 7.32
N GLU A 393 10.33 -2.39 7.06
CA GLU A 393 11.19 -2.96 6.03
C GLU A 393 10.64 -2.71 4.63
N VAL A 394 11.56 -2.59 3.67
CA VAL A 394 11.24 -2.46 2.24
C VAL A 394 11.74 -3.71 1.52
N GLY A 395 10.89 -4.29 0.69
CA GLY A 395 11.24 -5.44 -0.13
C GLY A 395 10.87 -5.26 -1.59
N PHE A 396 11.57 -5.97 -2.47
CA PHE A 396 11.18 -6.11 -3.87
C PHE A 396 10.45 -7.45 -4.05
N CYS A 397 9.16 -7.37 -4.34
CA CYS A 397 8.24 -8.51 -4.33
C CYS A 397 7.67 -8.78 -5.72
N ASN A 398 7.44 -10.05 -6.02
CA ASN A 398 6.51 -10.46 -7.08
C ASN A 398 5.13 -10.67 -6.45
N LEU A 399 4.09 -10.13 -7.09
CA LEU A 399 2.70 -10.27 -6.68
C LEU A 399 1.90 -10.93 -7.80
N SER A 400 1.09 -11.91 -7.42
CA SER A 400 0.06 -12.53 -8.24
C SER A 400 -1.29 -11.94 -7.88
N LEU A 401 -2.06 -11.53 -8.87
CA LEU A 401 -3.35 -10.87 -8.71
C LEU A 401 -4.46 -11.79 -9.22
N SER A 402 -5.62 -11.80 -8.54
CA SER A 402 -6.79 -12.57 -9.00
C SER A 402 -7.47 -11.96 -10.22
N GLN A 403 -7.31 -10.65 -10.44
CA GLN A 403 -7.74 -9.94 -11.64
C GLN A 403 -6.59 -9.08 -12.19
N PRO A 404 -6.50 -8.87 -13.53
CA PRO A 404 -5.48 -8.02 -14.10
C PRO A 404 -5.57 -6.58 -13.59
N LEU A 405 -4.44 -6.04 -13.15
CA LEU A 405 -4.29 -4.64 -12.82
C LEU A 405 -3.90 -3.85 -14.06
N VAL A 406 -4.56 -2.72 -14.29
CA VAL A 406 -4.17 -1.72 -15.27
C VAL A 406 -3.30 -0.68 -14.57
N PHE A 407 -2.05 -0.52 -14.99
CA PHE A 407 -1.10 0.35 -14.29
C PHE A 407 -0.07 0.95 -15.24
N ASP A 408 0.63 1.96 -14.72
CA ASP A 408 1.92 2.39 -15.22
C ASP A 408 2.98 2.11 -14.16
N PRO A 409 4.25 1.89 -14.54
CA PRO A 409 5.33 1.92 -13.57
C PRO A 409 5.26 3.19 -12.72
N TYR A 410 5.46 3.05 -11.40
CA TYR A 410 5.38 4.15 -10.44
C TYR A 410 6.30 5.32 -10.81
N LYS A 411 7.47 5.01 -11.40
CA LYS A 411 8.42 5.99 -11.95
C LYS A 411 7.86 6.85 -13.08
N ARG A 412 6.87 6.34 -13.82
CA ARG A 412 6.19 7.05 -14.92
C ARG A 412 4.93 7.76 -14.44
N SER A 413 4.10 7.11 -13.64
CA SER A 413 2.90 7.71 -13.04
C SER A 413 2.68 7.18 -11.63
N ARG A 414 2.83 8.06 -10.64
CA ARG A 414 2.56 7.71 -9.23
C ARG A 414 1.09 7.36 -8.99
N ALA A 415 0.18 8.04 -9.69
CA ALA A 415 -1.27 7.83 -9.57
C ALA A 415 -1.70 6.44 -10.07
N MET A 416 -1.03 5.92 -11.09
CA MET A 416 -1.34 4.62 -11.71
C MET A 416 -0.47 3.47 -11.19
N GLY A 417 0.74 3.77 -10.70
CA GLY A 417 1.69 2.76 -10.22
C GLY A 417 1.73 2.55 -8.72
N GLY A 418 0.98 3.35 -7.95
CA GLY A 418 0.90 3.22 -6.49
C GLY A 418 -0.24 2.29 -6.07
N PHE A 419 -0.01 1.50 -5.02
CA PHE A 419 -1.06 0.69 -4.40
C PHE A 419 -0.85 0.54 -2.89
N ILE A 420 -1.91 0.09 -2.20
CA ILE A 420 -1.83 -0.35 -0.81
C ILE A 420 -2.25 -1.82 -0.70
N LEU A 421 -1.70 -2.51 0.29
CA LEU A 421 -2.09 -3.86 0.71
C LEU A 421 -2.91 -3.75 1.98
N ILE A 422 -4.10 -4.34 1.96
CA ILE A 422 -5.08 -4.27 3.03
C ILE A 422 -5.35 -5.68 3.54
N ASP A 423 -5.41 -5.84 4.85
CA ASP A 423 -5.82 -7.09 5.47
C ASP A 423 -7.29 -7.38 5.16
N ARG A 424 -7.61 -8.66 4.95
CA ARG A 424 -8.95 -9.08 4.52
C ARG A 424 -9.95 -9.24 5.65
N PHE A 425 -9.48 -9.20 6.90
CA PHE A 425 -10.27 -9.43 8.10
C PHE A 425 -10.44 -8.16 8.91
N SER A 426 -9.35 -7.39 9.10
CA SER A 426 -9.37 -6.17 9.89
C SER A 426 -9.57 -4.90 9.07
N ASP A 427 -9.52 -4.98 7.73
CA ASP A 427 -9.47 -3.84 6.82
C ASP A 427 -8.28 -2.88 7.10
N ALA A 428 -7.30 -3.32 7.87
CA ALA A 428 -6.10 -2.54 8.19
C ALA A 428 -5.19 -2.44 6.96
N THR A 429 -4.63 -1.25 6.72
CA THR A 429 -3.59 -1.08 5.71
C THR A 429 -2.27 -1.62 6.24
N LEU A 430 -1.78 -2.71 5.65
CA LEU A 430 -0.58 -3.41 6.09
C LEU A 430 0.70 -2.97 5.37
N GLY A 431 0.57 -2.46 4.15
CA GLY A 431 1.71 -2.05 3.34
C GLY A 431 1.34 -1.15 2.17
N ALA A 432 2.35 -0.49 1.61
CA ALA A 432 2.24 0.38 0.45
C ALA A 432 3.23 -0.10 -0.60
N GLY A 433 2.85 -0.04 -1.86
CA GLY A 433 3.66 -0.56 -2.95
C GLY A 433 3.73 0.34 -4.16
N MET A 434 4.87 0.22 -4.84
CA MET A 434 5.21 0.97 -6.05
C MET A 434 5.52 -0.04 -7.14
N VAL A 435 4.64 -0.14 -8.14
CA VAL A 435 4.79 -1.07 -9.25
C VAL A 435 6.00 -0.66 -10.09
N GLU A 436 6.92 -1.59 -10.33
CA GLU A 436 8.09 -1.37 -11.19
C GLU A 436 7.78 -1.83 -12.63
N PHE A 437 7.24 -3.04 -12.81
CA PHE A 437 6.79 -3.55 -14.11
C PHE A 437 5.87 -4.76 -13.96
N GLY A 438 5.15 -5.09 -15.04
CA GLY A 438 4.41 -6.33 -15.17
C GLY A 438 5.35 -7.50 -15.42
N LEU A 439 5.20 -8.60 -14.67
CA LEU A 439 5.95 -9.81 -14.91
C LEU A 439 5.41 -10.50 -16.16
N ARG A 440 6.16 -10.39 -17.26
CA ARG A 440 5.90 -11.12 -18.49
C ARG A 440 6.26 -12.60 -18.31
N ARG A 441 5.47 -13.37 -17.55
CA ARG A 441 5.43 -14.83 -17.74
C ARG A 441 4.34 -15.13 -18.76
N ALA A 442 4.77 -15.74 -19.87
CA ALA A 442 3.99 -16.23 -21.00
C ALA A 442 2.57 -15.66 -21.12
N THR A 443 2.43 -14.56 -21.87
CA THR A 443 1.18 -14.09 -22.51
C THR A 443 0.44 -15.16 -23.33
N ASN A 444 1.01 -16.36 -23.40
CA ASN A 444 0.55 -17.52 -24.16
C ASN A 444 -0.24 -18.50 -23.29
N ILE A 445 -0.29 -18.30 -21.96
CA ILE A 445 -1.09 -19.12 -21.06
C ILE A 445 -2.43 -18.42 -20.88
N LYS A 446 -3.32 -18.59 -21.86
CA LYS A 446 -4.74 -18.31 -21.66
C LYS A 446 -5.37 -19.53 -21.02
N TRP A 447 -6.31 -19.33 -20.11
CA TRP A 447 -7.23 -20.41 -19.72
C TRP A 447 -7.92 -20.89 -20.99
N GLN A 448 -7.53 -22.07 -21.46
CA GLN A 448 -8.16 -22.69 -22.61
C GLN A 448 -9.49 -23.25 -22.11
N ALA A 449 -10.60 -22.68 -22.58
CA ALA A 449 -11.91 -23.24 -22.31
C ALA A 449 -11.96 -24.64 -22.95
N MET A 450 -11.95 -25.67 -22.11
CA MET A 450 -12.08 -27.06 -22.55
C MET A 450 -13.57 -27.39 -22.65
N GLU A 451 -13.97 -28.10 -23.71
CA GLU A 451 -15.37 -28.51 -23.91
C GLU A 451 -15.86 -29.49 -22.83
N VAL A 452 -14.93 -30.21 -22.20
CA VAL A 452 -15.21 -31.12 -21.08
C VAL A 452 -14.89 -30.42 -19.76
N GLY A 453 -15.90 -29.80 -19.16
CA GLY A 453 -15.82 -29.16 -17.84
C GLY A 453 -16.22 -30.07 -16.68
N LYS A 454 -16.17 -29.50 -15.47
CA LYS A 454 -16.54 -30.15 -14.19
C LYS A 454 -17.88 -30.88 -14.25
N ASP A 455 -18.93 -30.26 -14.80
CA ASP A 455 -20.28 -30.85 -14.85
C ASP A 455 -20.34 -32.15 -15.65
N VAL A 456 -19.63 -32.22 -16.78
CA VAL A 456 -19.54 -33.43 -17.60
C VAL A 456 -18.81 -34.53 -16.84
N ARG A 457 -17.69 -34.21 -16.18
CA ARG A 457 -16.87 -35.18 -15.42
C ARG A 457 -17.61 -35.69 -14.18
N ALA A 458 -18.32 -34.80 -13.48
CA ALA A 458 -19.19 -35.12 -12.35
C ALA A 458 -20.33 -36.05 -12.80
N GLY A 459 -20.98 -35.73 -13.93
CA GLY A 459 -22.04 -36.54 -14.53
C GLY A 459 -21.59 -37.96 -14.88
N LEU A 460 -20.40 -38.11 -15.50
CA LEU A 460 -19.82 -39.42 -15.81
C LEU A 460 -19.55 -40.28 -14.55
N LYS A 461 -19.33 -39.64 -13.40
CA LYS A 461 -19.09 -40.32 -12.11
C LYS A 461 -20.37 -40.48 -11.29
N GLY A 462 -21.49 -39.90 -11.70
CA GLY A 462 -22.75 -39.92 -10.97
C GLY A 462 -22.64 -39.35 -9.54
N GLN A 463 -21.78 -38.35 -9.32
CA GLN A 463 -21.52 -37.76 -8.01
C GLN A 463 -21.35 -36.24 -8.09
N THR A 464 -21.65 -35.56 -6.99
CA THR A 464 -21.40 -34.12 -6.86
C THR A 464 -19.99 -33.92 -6.28
N PRO A 465 -19.05 -33.28 -7.00
CA PRO A 465 -17.71 -33.06 -6.50
C PRO A 465 -17.72 -32.03 -5.36
N CYS A 466 -16.84 -32.23 -4.39
CA CYS A 466 -16.66 -31.31 -3.27
C CYS A 466 -15.31 -31.55 -2.59
N VAL A 467 -14.91 -30.63 -1.71
CA VAL A 467 -13.75 -30.79 -0.84
C VAL A 467 -14.17 -30.84 0.62
N LEU A 468 -13.75 -31.90 1.30
CA LEU A 468 -13.84 -32.06 2.75
C LEU A 468 -12.54 -31.60 3.37
N TRP A 469 -12.53 -30.42 3.98
CA TRP A 469 -11.34 -29.84 4.58
C TRP A 469 -11.28 -30.11 6.08
N LEU A 470 -10.59 -31.19 6.47
CA LEU A 470 -10.40 -31.55 7.88
C LEU A 470 -9.26 -30.72 8.48
N THR A 471 -9.59 -29.88 9.46
CA THR A 471 -8.66 -29.04 10.22
C THR A 471 -8.71 -29.36 11.72
N GLY A 472 -7.62 -29.12 12.46
CA GLY A 472 -7.48 -29.50 13.86
C GLY A 472 -6.02 -29.66 14.27
N LEU A 473 -5.76 -29.78 15.58
CA LEU A 473 -4.42 -29.97 16.14
C LEU A 473 -3.75 -31.26 15.64
N SER A 474 -2.42 -31.33 15.72
CA SER A 474 -1.70 -32.59 15.50
C SER A 474 -2.23 -33.66 16.46
N GLY A 475 -2.38 -34.92 16.02
CA GLY A 475 -2.95 -35.96 16.89
C GLY A 475 -4.47 -35.88 17.17
N ALA A 476 -5.19 -34.89 16.64
CA ALA A 476 -6.65 -34.79 16.77
C ALA A 476 -7.42 -35.97 16.11
N GLY A 477 -6.78 -36.68 15.17
CA GLY A 477 -7.37 -37.84 14.48
C GLY A 477 -7.83 -37.57 13.05
N LYS A 478 -7.44 -36.42 12.46
CA LYS A 478 -7.80 -36.02 11.08
C LYS A 478 -7.53 -37.11 10.04
N SER A 479 -6.28 -37.59 9.95
CA SER A 479 -5.90 -38.62 8.98
C SER A 479 -6.62 -39.95 9.21
N THR A 480 -6.92 -40.28 10.47
CA THR A 480 -7.70 -41.48 10.83
C THR A 480 -9.14 -41.36 10.34
N VAL A 481 -9.80 -40.23 10.60
CA VAL A 481 -11.17 -39.97 10.11
C VAL A 481 -11.20 -39.90 8.59
N ALA A 482 -10.25 -39.20 7.96
CA ALA A 482 -10.13 -39.10 6.51
C ALA A 482 -10.05 -40.48 5.84
N ASN A 483 -9.20 -41.37 6.36
CA ASN A 483 -9.04 -42.73 5.85
C ASN A 483 -10.34 -43.57 5.99
N LEU A 484 -11.05 -43.44 7.12
CA LEU A 484 -12.32 -44.16 7.32
C LEU A 484 -13.43 -43.63 6.42
N VAL A 485 -13.49 -42.32 6.20
CA VAL A 485 -14.44 -41.68 5.29
C VAL A 485 -14.15 -42.07 3.85
N GLU A 486 -12.88 -42.05 3.42
CA GLU A 486 -12.48 -42.51 2.09
C GLU A 486 -12.90 -43.96 1.86
N LYS A 487 -12.60 -44.86 2.82
CA LYS A 487 -13.01 -46.26 2.75
C LYS A 487 -14.53 -46.40 2.59
N GLN A 488 -15.31 -45.69 3.40
CA GLN A 488 -16.78 -45.73 3.36
C GLN A 488 -17.36 -45.17 2.05
N LEU A 489 -16.74 -44.14 1.47
CA LEU A 489 -17.15 -43.57 0.19
C LEU A 489 -16.80 -44.53 -0.96
N ALA A 490 -15.61 -45.12 -0.94
CA ALA A 490 -15.18 -46.11 -1.93
C ALA A 490 -16.08 -47.36 -1.94
N GLU A 491 -16.48 -47.86 -0.76
CA GLU A 491 -17.45 -48.95 -0.62
C GLU A 491 -18.83 -48.61 -1.20
N ARG A 492 -19.19 -47.33 -1.29
CA ARG A 492 -20.42 -46.82 -1.93
C ARG A 492 -20.24 -46.51 -3.43
N GLY A 493 -19.09 -46.89 -4.02
CA GLY A 493 -18.78 -46.64 -5.42
C GLY A 493 -18.48 -45.17 -5.76
N ARG A 494 -18.18 -44.33 -4.75
CA ARG A 494 -17.80 -42.93 -4.96
C ARG A 494 -16.32 -42.82 -5.31
N HIS A 495 -16.00 -41.88 -6.19
CA HIS A 495 -14.63 -41.59 -6.62
C HIS A 495 -14.02 -40.50 -5.74
N THR A 496 -13.00 -40.87 -4.98
CA THR A 496 -12.37 -40.02 -3.96
C THR A 496 -10.85 -39.92 -4.14
N TYR A 497 -10.25 -38.91 -3.48
CA TYR A 497 -8.81 -38.86 -3.26
C TYR A 497 -8.49 -38.13 -1.95
N VAL A 498 -7.58 -38.69 -1.15
CA VAL A 498 -7.09 -38.06 0.09
C VAL A 498 -5.80 -37.29 -0.13
N LEU A 499 -5.80 -36.00 0.22
CA LEU A 499 -4.61 -35.15 0.33
C LEU A 499 -4.24 -35.00 1.81
N ASP A 500 -3.36 -35.89 2.28
CA ASP A 500 -2.86 -35.89 3.65
C ASP A 500 -1.59 -35.03 3.80
N GLY A 501 -1.53 -34.28 4.90
CA GLY A 501 -0.45 -33.33 5.19
C GLY A 501 0.95 -33.93 5.31
N ASP A 502 1.11 -35.19 5.72
CA ASP A 502 2.41 -35.85 5.70
C ASP A 502 2.74 -36.35 4.29
N ASN A 503 1.76 -36.95 3.61
CA ASN A 503 1.95 -37.52 2.28
C ASN A 503 2.36 -36.47 1.24
N VAL A 504 1.71 -35.30 1.23
CA VAL A 504 2.04 -34.22 0.29
C VAL A 504 3.46 -33.67 0.49
N ARG A 505 4.04 -33.81 1.70
CA ARG A 505 5.40 -33.37 2.02
C ARG A 505 6.49 -34.32 1.51
N HIS A 506 6.14 -35.50 1.02
CA HIS A 506 7.10 -36.35 0.30
C HIS A 506 7.31 -35.93 -1.16
N GLY A 507 6.38 -35.15 -1.73
CA GLY A 507 6.38 -34.76 -3.13
C GLY A 507 6.10 -33.27 -3.31
N LEU A 508 4.81 -32.93 -3.47
CA LEU A 508 4.30 -31.58 -3.78
C LEU A 508 4.89 -30.48 -2.87
N ASN A 509 5.10 -30.79 -1.60
CA ASN A 509 5.51 -29.85 -0.55
C ASN A 509 6.85 -30.24 0.11
N LYS A 510 7.72 -31.00 -0.59
CA LYS A 510 8.99 -31.50 -0.03
C LYS A 510 10.01 -30.43 0.33
N ASP A 511 9.87 -29.25 -0.28
CA ASP A 511 10.72 -28.08 -0.09
C ASP A 511 10.28 -27.20 1.10
N LEU A 512 9.12 -27.49 1.70
CA LEU A 512 8.53 -26.66 2.74
C LEU A 512 8.85 -27.16 4.15
N GLY A 513 9.29 -26.25 5.01
CA GLY A 513 9.46 -26.48 6.45
C GLY A 513 8.15 -26.34 7.24
N PHE A 514 8.28 -25.92 8.50
CA PHE A 514 7.17 -25.73 9.45
C PHE A 514 7.08 -24.29 9.99
N THR A 515 7.76 -23.35 9.34
CA THR A 515 7.57 -21.91 9.60
C THR A 515 6.17 -21.48 9.16
N ASP A 516 5.69 -20.33 9.63
CA ASP A 516 4.37 -19.84 9.24
C ASP A 516 4.25 -19.61 7.74
N ALA A 517 5.28 -19.03 7.10
CA ALA A 517 5.34 -18.88 5.64
C ALA A 517 5.26 -20.24 4.92
N ASP A 518 5.99 -21.25 5.38
CA ASP A 518 5.94 -22.60 4.79
C ASP A 518 4.57 -23.26 5.00
N ARG A 519 3.88 -22.96 6.11
CA ARG A 519 2.53 -23.48 6.39
C ARG A 519 1.49 -22.84 5.49
N VAL A 520 1.59 -21.53 5.26
CA VAL A 520 0.74 -20.79 4.32
C VAL A 520 0.88 -21.38 2.92
N GLU A 521 2.12 -21.55 2.45
CA GLU A 521 2.38 -22.12 1.14
C GLU A 521 1.94 -23.59 1.04
N ASN A 522 2.09 -24.37 2.11
CA ASN A 522 1.61 -25.75 2.17
C ASN A 522 0.08 -25.83 2.00
N VAL A 523 -0.68 -24.95 2.66
CA VAL A 523 -2.14 -24.88 2.51
C VAL A 523 -2.52 -24.45 1.10
N ARG A 524 -1.86 -23.41 0.55
CA ARG A 524 -2.12 -22.90 -0.80
C ARG A 524 -1.91 -23.97 -1.88
N ARG A 525 -0.79 -24.69 -1.86
CA ARG A 525 -0.49 -25.76 -2.84
C ARG A 525 -1.50 -26.91 -2.76
N VAL A 526 -1.90 -27.30 -1.55
CA VAL A 526 -2.89 -28.36 -1.36
C VAL A 526 -4.28 -27.91 -1.81
N ALA A 527 -4.66 -26.66 -1.56
CA ALA A 527 -5.94 -26.12 -1.99
C ALA A 527 -6.06 -26.03 -3.52
N GLU A 528 -5.01 -25.57 -4.21
CA GLU A 528 -4.96 -25.57 -5.69
C GLU A 528 -5.03 -26.99 -6.26
N THR A 529 -4.33 -27.96 -5.63
CA THR A 529 -4.39 -29.37 -6.04
C THR A 529 -5.79 -29.94 -5.83
N ALA A 530 -6.41 -29.65 -4.69
CA ALA A 530 -7.78 -30.06 -4.40
C ALA A 530 -8.78 -29.46 -5.40
N ARG A 531 -8.61 -28.20 -5.79
CA ARG A 531 -9.43 -27.55 -6.83
C ARG A 531 -9.37 -28.29 -8.17
N LEU A 532 -8.19 -28.72 -8.60
CA LEU A 532 -8.04 -29.51 -9.84
C LEU A 532 -8.73 -30.88 -9.75
N LEU A 533 -8.71 -31.51 -8.57
CA LEU A 533 -9.36 -32.80 -8.36
C LEU A 533 -10.90 -32.66 -8.27
N VAL A 534 -11.40 -31.58 -7.67
CA VAL A 534 -12.83 -31.23 -7.68
C VAL A 534 -13.30 -30.93 -9.11
N ASP A 535 -12.53 -30.17 -9.89
CA ASP A 535 -12.78 -29.95 -11.32
C ASP A 535 -12.76 -31.26 -12.13
N ALA A 536 -12.01 -32.28 -11.68
CA ALA A 536 -12.03 -33.63 -12.26
C ALA A 536 -13.26 -34.47 -11.85
N GLY A 537 -14.19 -33.91 -11.08
CA GLY A 537 -15.42 -34.56 -10.62
C GLY A 537 -15.26 -35.41 -9.36
N LEU A 538 -14.19 -35.26 -8.58
CA LEU A 538 -13.90 -36.07 -7.40
C LEU A 538 -14.46 -35.46 -6.10
N ILE A 539 -14.70 -36.33 -5.10
CA ILE A 539 -14.86 -35.92 -3.70
C ILE A 539 -13.47 -35.96 -3.06
N VAL A 540 -12.92 -34.80 -2.75
CA VAL A 540 -11.54 -34.66 -2.27
C VAL A 540 -11.55 -34.53 -0.75
N ILE A 541 -10.70 -35.31 -0.07
CA ILE A 541 -10.59 -35.26 1.39
C ILE A 541 -9.22 -34.68 1.73
N VAL A 542 -9.19 -33.47 2.29
CA VAL A 542 -7.96 -32.81 2.71
C VAL A 542 -7.81 -32.98 4.21
N SER A 543 -6.65 -33.51 4.65
CA SER A 543 -6.32 -33.66 6.07
C SER A 543 -5.08 -32.82 6.39
N LEU A 544 -5.29 -31.61 6.89
CA LEU A 544 -4.23 -30.66 7.21
C LEU A 544 -4.43 -30.05 8.60
N ILE A 545 -3.34 -29.56 9.22
CA ILE A 545 -3.48 -28.76 10.44
C ILE A 545 -4.17 -27.43 10.11
N SER A 546 -3.70 -26.74 9.05
CA SER A 546 -4.21 -25.43 8.56
C SER A 546 -4.51 -24.46 9.73
N PRO A 547 -3.48 -24.02 10.46
CA PRO A 547 -3.64 -23.42 11.78
C PRO A 547 -4.36 -22.08 11.79
N PHE A 548 -4.16 -21.22 10.78
CA PHE A 548 -4.78 -19.90 10.77
C PHE A 548 -6.05 -19.85 9.91
N ARG A 549 -7.01 -19.04 10.33
CA ARG A 549 -8.31 -18.84 9.67
C ARG A 549 -8.14 -18.22 8.29
N SER A 550 -7.13 -17.37 8.10
CA SER A 550 -6.82 -16.71 6.83
C SER A 550 -6.59 -17.68 5.70
N GLU A 551 -5.81 -18.75 5.92
CA GLU A 551 -5.49 -19.70 4.84
C GLU A 551 -6.64 -20.66 4.57
N ARG A 552 -7.45 -20.98 5.58
CA ARG A 552 -8.67 -21.78 5.37
C ARG A 552 -9.71 -21.01 4.56
N ARG A 553 -9.85 -19.70 4.79
CA ARG A 553 -10.68 -18.83 3.94
C ARG A 553 -10.13 -18.72 2.52
N MET A 554 -8.82 -18.51 2.36
CA MET A 554 -8.17 -18.51 1.05
C MET A 554 -8.42 -19.83 0.30
N ALA A 555 -8.29 -20.97 0.98
CA ALA A 555 -8.60 -22.26 0.39
C ALA A 555 -10.07 -22.35 -0.03
N ARG A 556 -11.01 -21.92 0.81
CA ARG A 556 -12.46 -21.90 0.53
C ARG A 556 -12.82 -21.12 -0.73
N GLU A 557 -12.18 -19.98 -0.96
CA GLU A 557 -12.47 -19.08 -2.09
C GLU A 557 -12.02 -19.61 -3.45
N LEU A 558 -11.23 -20.69 -3.47
CA LEU A 558 -10.85 -21.38 -4.69
C LEU A 558 -11.96 -22.28 -5.27
N PHE A 559 -13.05 -22.48 -4.53
CA PHE A 559 -14.15 -23.38 -4.87
C PHE A 559 -15.46 -22.62 -5.07
N GLU A 560 -16.41 -23.22 -5.81
CA GLU A 560 -17.74 -22.61 -5.95
C GLU A 560 -18.54 -22.68 -4.64
N ALA A 561 -19.57 -21.85 -4.54
CA ALA A 561 -20.40 -21.77 -3.36
C ALA A 561 -21.00 -23.15 -3.00
N GLY A 562 -20.66 -23.63 -1.80
CA GLY A 562 -21.14 -24.91 -1.27
C GLY A 562 -20.20 -26.10 -1.51
N GLU A 563 -19.19 -26.00 -2.38
CA GLU A 563 -18.26 -27.10 -2.66
C GLU A 563 -17.22 -27.32 -1.56
N PHE A 564 -16.91 -26.29 -0.77
CA PHE A 564 -15.96 -26.37 0.34
C PHE A 564 -16.67 -26.62 1.67
N ILE A 565 -16.38 -27.76 2.29
CA ILE A 565 -16.93 -28.16 3.59
C ILE A 565 -15.80 -28.18 4.61
N GLU A 566 -15.76 -27.19 5.50
CA GLU A 566 -14.80 -27.12 6.59
C GLU A 566 -15.24 -28.04 7.73
N VAL A 567 -14.41 -29.04 8.02
CA VAL A 567 -14.64 -30.03 9.07
C VAL A 567 -13.64 -29.78 10.20
N PHE A 568 -14.13 -29.23 11.31
CA PHE A 568 -13.30 -29.01 12.49
C PHE A 568 -13.24 -30.28 13.34
N VAL A 569 -12.09 -30.95 13.34
CA VAL A 569 -11.78 -32.07 14.24
C VAL A 569 -11.33 -31.50 15.58
N ASP A 570 -12.33 -31.25 16.42
CA ASP A 570 -12.21 -30.58 17.70
C ASP A 570 -11.79 -31.58 18.78
N THR A 571 -10.50 -31.59 19.09
CA THR A 571 -9.90 -32.41 20.14
C THR A 571 -9.12 -31.51 21.09
N PRO A 572 -9.36 -31.59 22.41
CA PRO A 572 -8.56 -30.86 23.39
C PRO A 572 -7.07 -31.15 23.26
N LEU A 573 -6.23 -30.15 23.53
CA LEU A 573 -4.78 -30.27 23.41
C LEU A 573 -4.22 -31.39 24.29
N GLU A 574 -4.75 -31.53 25.50
CA GLU A 574 -4.35 -32.54 26.49
C GLU A 574 -4.58 -33.95 25.96
N VAL A 575 -5.68 -34.16 25.22
CA VAL A 575 -5.99 -35.45 24.59
C VAL A 575 -5.07 -35.71 23.40
N CYS A 576 -4.74 -34.68 22.62
CA CYS A 576 -3.77 -34.78 21.53
C CYS A 576 -2.38 -35.15 22.05
N GLU A 577 -1.95 -34.51 23.14
CA GLU A 577 -0.68 -34.78 23.84
C GLU A 577 -0.65 -36.18 24.45
N ALA A 578 -1.74 -36.65 25.04
CA ALA A 578 -1.81 -38.00 25.61
C ALA A 578 -1.72 -39.09 24.52
N ARG A 579 -2.31 -38.85 23.35
CA ARG A 579 -2.26 -39.79 22.22
C ARG A 579 -0.89 -39.85 21.57
N ASP A 580 -0.25 -38.69 21.35
CA ASP A 580 1.05 -38.45 20.71
C ASP A 580 1.66 -39.63 19.93
N PRO A 581 0.99 -40.11 18.86
CA PRO A 581 1.34 -41.38 18.21
C PRO A 581 2.71 -41.34 17.54
N LYS A 582 3.23 -40.13 17.27
CA LYS A 582 4.51 -39.87 16.61
C LYS A 582 5.58 -39.37 17.58
N GLY A 583 5.27 -39.21 18.88
CA GLY A 583 6.19 -38.66 19.86
C GLY A 583 6.55 -37.18 19.63
N LEU A 584 5.74 -36.44 18.88
CA LEU A 584 6.02 -35.06 18.48
C LEU A 584 5.75 -34.08 19.61
N TYR A 585 4.67 -34.28 20.38
CA TYR A 585 4.37 -33.43 21.53
C TYR A 585 5.45 -33.53 22.60
N LYS A 586 5.93 -34.76 22.89
CA LYS A 586 7.06 -34.97 23.81
C LYS A 586 8.33 -34.24 23.36
N LYS A 587 8.63 -34.28 22.06
CA LYS A 587 9.79 -33.60 21.49
C LYS A 587 9.65 -32.07 21.50
N ALA A 588 8.45 -31.55 21.20
CA ALA A 588 8.15 -30.13 21.26
C ALA A 588 8.28 -29.57 22.69
N ARG A 589 7.69 -30.25 23.68
CA ARG A 589 7.80 -29.88 25.11
C ARG A 589 9.25 -29.90 25.61
N ALA A 590 10.10 -30.77 25.05
CA ALA A 590 11.53 -30.83 25.34
C ALA A 590 12.37 -29.79 24.56
N GLY A 591 11.74 -28.89 23.79
CA GLY A 591 12.43 -27.86 23.00
C GLY A 591 13.16 -28.38 21.76
N MET A 592 12.98 -29.65 21.39
CA MET A 592 13.64 -30.27 20.23
C MET A 592 12.93 -29.95 18.91
N ILE A 593 11.66 -29.55 18.94
CA ILE A 593 10.89 -29.08 17.79
C ILE A 593 10.41 -27.67 18.11
N LYS A 594 10.73 -26.72 17.23
CA LYS A 594 10.26 -25.34 17.28
C LYS A 594 9.07 -25.15 16.33
N ASN A 595 8.25 -24.15 16.58
CA ASN A 595 7.05 -23.78 15.80
C ASN A 595 6.02 -24.92 15.72
N PHE A 596 5.80 -25.61 16.84
CA PHE A 596 4.83 -26.69 16.95
C PHE A 596 3.45 -26.15 17.34
N THR A 597 2.48 -26.33 16.44
CA THR A 597 1.11 -25.84 16.59
C THR A 597 0.44 -26.36 17.85
N GLY A 598 -0.06 -25.45 18.69
CA GLY A 598 -0.68 -25.73 19.98
C GLY A 598 0.29 -25.73 21.17
N ILE A 599 1.59 -25.51 20.95
CA ILE A 599 2.61 -25.40 22.03
C ILE A 599 3.30 -24.04 21.97
N ASP A 600 4.07 -23.79 20.92
CA ASP A 600 4.87 -22.58 20.70
C ASP A 600 4.49 -21.86 19.38
N SER A 601 3.40 -22.28 18.75
CA SER A 601 2.77 -21.66 17.57
C SER A 601 1.25 -21.77 17.70
N ASP A 602 0.53 -20.72 17.34
CA ASP A 602 -0.92 -20.63 17.55
C ASP A 602 -1.73 -21.55 16.62
N TYR A 603 -2.92 -21.92 17.10
CA TYR A 603 -3.96 -22.56 16.31
C TYR A 603 -5.24 -21.75 16.49
N GLU A 604 -5.80 -21.25 15.40
CA GLU A 604 -7.02 -20.46 15.39
C GLU A 604 -8.21 -21.37 15.02
N PRO A 605 -9.06 -21.78 15.97
CA PRO A 605 -10.19 -22.65 15.67
C PRO A 605 -11.16 -21.97 14.68
N PRO A 606 -11.83 -22.70 13.78
CA PRO A 606 -12.86 -22.10 12.91
C PRO A 606 -14.02 -21.50 13.71
N ASP A 607 -14.50 -20.30 13.34
CA ASP A 607 -15.67 -19.69 13.99
C ASP A 607 -16.99 -20.37 13.57
N ALA A 608 -17.08 -20.79 12.31
CA ALA A 608 -18.30 -21.32 11.70
C ALA A 608 -18.00 -22.47 10.71
N ALA A 609 -17.39 -23.55 11.20
CA ALA A 609 -17.20 -24.75 10.40
C ALA A 609 -18.54 -25.40 10.03
N GLU A 610 -18.67 -25.92 8.80
CA GLU A 610 -19.85 -26.66 8.34
C GLU A 610 -20.13 -27.90 9.20
N LEU A 611 -19.09 -28.55 9.71
CA LEU A 611 -19.19 -29.69 10.62
C LEU A 611 -18.13 -29.60 11.72
N ARG A 612 -18.55 -29.83 12.97
CA ARG A 612 -17.64 -29.95 14.12
C ARG A 612 -17.68 -31.37 14.66
N LEU A 613 -16.57 -32.09 14.50
CA LEU A 613 -16.37 -33.45 14.99
C LEU A 613 -15.70 -33.40 16.37
N ARG A 614 -16.43 -33.78 17.43
CA ARG A 614 -15.91 -33.83 18.81
C ARG A 614 -15.04 -35.06 19.04
N ALA A 615 -13.83 -35.01 18.49
CA ALA A 615 -12.86 -36.09 18.62
C ALA A 615 -12.25 -36.11 20.04
N GLY A 616 -12.33 -37.26 20.72
CA GLY A 616 -11.99 -37.38 22.15
C GLY A 616 -13.09 -38.06 22.97
N VAL A 617 -14.35 -37.94 22.52
CA VAL A 617 -15.52 -38.59 23.14
C VAL A 617 -16.08 -39.69 22.23
N GLY A 618 -16.11 -39.49 20.92
CA GLY A 618 -16.55 -40.48 19.93
C GLY A 618 -15.42 -41.34 19.37
N SER A 619 -15.74 -42.58 18.95
CA SER A 619 -14.79 -43.44 18.22
C SER A 619 -14.55 -42.88 16.80
N PRO A 620 -13.38 -43.14 16.17
CA PRO A 620 -13.12 -42.70 14.81
C PRO A 620 -14.20 -43.14 13.80
N GLU A 621 -14.78 -44.32 13.99
CA GLU A 621 -15.88 -44.86 13.17
C GLU A 621 -17.18 -44.07 13.36
N ALA A 622 -17.47 -43.62 14.58
CA ALA A 622 -18.63 -42.76 14.84
C ALA A 622 -18.46 -41.40 14.14
N LEU A 623 -17.29 -40.77 14.27
CA LEU A 623 -16.99 -39.48 13.63
C LEU A 623 -17.04 -39.58 12.10
N ALA A 624 -16.54 -40.68 11.53
CA ALA A 624 -16.63 -40.94 10.10
C ALA A 624 -18.10 -41.09 9.64
N ARG A 625 -18.94 -41.78 10.42
CA ARG A 625 -20.38 -41.89 10.13
C ARG A 625 -21.09 -40.53 10.18
N ASP A 626 -20.75 -39.69 11.15
CA ASP A 626 -21.32 -38.34 11.26
C ASP A 626 -21.00 -37.50 10.00
N LEU A 627 -19.76 -37.56 9.52
CA LEU A 627 -19.34 -36.87 8.30
C LEU A 627 -19.99 -37.45 7.03
N ILE A 628 -20.17 -38.77 6.94
CA ILE A 628 -20.92 -39.40 5.84
C ILE A 628 -22.39 -38.95 5.86
N GLY A 629 -23.03 -38.94 7.04
CA GLY A 629 -24.42 -38.46 7.17
C GLY A 629 -24.58 -36.98 6.81
N GLU A 630 -23.55 -36.16 7.04
CA GLU A 630 -23.53 -34.77 6.57
C GLU A 630 -23.56 -34.67 5.04
N LEU A 631 -22.76 -35.51 4.37
CA LEU A 631 -22.71 -35.54 2.91
C LEU A 631 -24.04 -35.98 2.30
N GLU A 632 -24.71 -36.97 2.91
CA GLU A 632 -26.05 -37.42 2.51
C GLU A 632 -27.08 -36.29 2.68
N ARG A 633 -27.08 -35.59 3.83
CA ARG A 633 -27.98 -34.44 4.08
C ARG A 633 -27.81 -33.33 3.04
N ARG A 634 -26.56 -33.06 2.65
CA ARG A 634 -26.21 -32.03 1.68
C ARG A 634 -26.34 -32.50 0.22
N LYS A 635 -26.71 -33.77 -0.01
CA LYS A 635 -26.89 -34.39 -1.33
C LYS A 635 -25.61 -34.42 -2.17
N PHE A 636 -24.46 -34.61 -1.53
CA PHE A 636 -23.20 -34.91 -2.24
C PHE A 636 -23.10 -36.38 -2.64
N ILE A 637 -23.70 -37.26 -1.83
CA ILE A 637 -23.71 -38.71 -2.01
C ILE A 637 -25.10 -39.30 -1.83
#